data_AF-A0A662Q0P8-F1
#
_entry.id   AF-A0A662Q0P8-F1
#
_cell.length_a   1.000
_cell.length_b   1.000
_cell.length_c   1.000
_cell.angle_alpha   90.00
_cell.angle_beta   90.00
_cell.angle_gamma   90.00
#
_symmetry.space_group_name_H-M   'P 1'
#
loop_
_entity.id
_entity.type
_entity.pdbx_description
1 polymer ?
#
loop_
_entity_poly.entity_id
_entity_poly.type
_entity_poly.pdbx_seq_one_letter_code
_entity_poly.pdbx_strand_id
1 'polypeptide(L)'
;MIQLNIGFDDTDSLTGGCTTYIGARLVHRLEKEAKAQFTDYPNLIRLNPNIPYKTRGNGAVCLRIKIEENMLQKVEEIVIEEIEENSDLKCEKTHPGIVFLQGPVPPQLKTFAEKALTDVITLKEAIKTANKVNAKTVTYKKGRGIIGALAAIGNTLENDHTYELLTYRTPEHWGTPRTVDTQSIYLMDKLTHPETFNNIDHQEQRILITPRGPDPVLYGIRGETPEIVKLAHKIVVSYEP
;
A
#
# COMPACT_ATOMS: atom_id res chain seq x y z
N MET A 1 8.47 7.94 -23.62
CA MET A 1 7.93 7.69 -22.27
C MET A 1 8.89 6.78 -21.53
N ILE A 2 9.20 7.09 -20.29
CA ILE A 2 10.04 6.28 -19.40
C ILE A 2 9.16 5.50 -18.43
N GLN A 3 9.61 4.31 -18.02
CA GLN A 3 8.98 3.56 -16.93
C GLN A 3 9.59 4.03 -15.60
N LEU A 4 8.74 4.23 -14.60
CA LEU A 4 9.15 4.59 -13.25
C LEU A 4 8.41 3.71 -12.24
N ASN A 5 9.15 3.14 -11.31
CA ASN A 5 8.62 2.40 -10.16
C ASN A 5 8.83 3.25 -8.91
N ILE A 6 7.78 3.46 -8.13
CA ILE A 6 7.75 4.31 -6.95
C ILE A 6 7.36 3.43 -5.77
N GLY A 7 8.29 3.15 -4.88
CA GLY A 7 8.06 2.40 -3.65
C GLY A 7 8.04 3.32 -2.45
N PHE A 8 7.16 3.08 -1.49
CA PHE A 8 7.17 3.79 -0.21
C PHE A 8 6.59 2.94 0.93
N ASP A 9 7.05 3.22 2.15
CA ASP A 9 6.66 2.49 3.36
C ASP A 9 6.90 3.34 4.63
N ASP A 10 6.39 2.85 5.76
CA ASP A 10 6.56 3.40 7.11
C ASP A 10 6.06 4.85 7.24
N THR A 11 4.89 5.10 6.65
CA THR A 11 4.20 6.40 6.64
C THR A 11 3.14 6.53 7.74
N ASP A 12 2.64 5.38 8.21
CA ASP A 12 1.57 5.27 9.21
C ASP A 12 2.11 5.07 10.63
N SER A 13 1.21 5.17 11.60
CA SER A 13 1.50 4.88 12.99
C SER A 13 0.35 4.14 13.66
N LEU A 14 0.55 3.71 14.91
CA LEU A 14 -0.53 3.09 15.70
C LEU A 14 -1.66 4.09 16.04
N THR A 15 -1.39 5.39 15.93
CA THR A 15 -2.31 6.47 16.29
C THR A 15 -3.07 7.03 15.08
N GLY A 16 -2.68 6.67 13.85
CA GLY A 16 -3.39 7.08 12.64
C GLY A 16 -2.54 6.96 11.37
N GLY A 17 -3.14 7.34 10.24
CA GLY A 17 -2.54 7.21 8.92
C GLY A 17 -2.66 5.80 8.34
N CYS A 18 -2.32 5.67 7.05
CA CYS A 18 -2.27 4.40 6.35
C CYS A 18 -1.46 4.55 5.05
N THR A 19 -0.41 3.75 4.87
CA THR A 19 0.43 3.78 3.65
C THR A 19 -0.42 3.59 2.38
N THR A 20 -1.45 2.74 2.43
CA THR A 20 -2.32 2.54 1.26
C THR A 20 -3.17 3.76 0.92
N TYR A 21 -3.59 4.55 1.92
CA TYR A 21 -4.37 5.78 1.70
C TYR A 21 -3.54 6.83 0.94
N ILE A 22 -2.27 6.99 1.31
CA ILE A 22 -1.32 7.83 0.56
C ILE A 22 -1.18 7.31 -0.87
N GLY A 23 -1.07 5.99 -1.06
CA GLY A 23 -1.05 5.37 -2.39
C GLY A 23 -2.28 5.71 -3.23
N ALA A 24 -3.48 5.63 -2.65
CA ALA A 24 -4.72 6.01 -3.34
C ALA A 24 -4.75 7.50 -3.72
N ARG A 25 -4.30 8.39 -2.84
CA ARG A 25 -4.16 9.83 -3.15
C ARG A 25 -3.15 10.08 -4.27
N LEU A 26 -2.01 9.38 -4.24
CA LEU A 26 -0.97 9.48 -5.26
C LEU A 26 -1.46 9.04 -6.64
N VAL A 27 -2.26 7.97 -6.73
CA VAL A 27 -2.84 7.54 -8.01
C VAL A 27 -3.60 8.70 -8.64
N HIS A 28 -4.52 9.33 -7.90
CA HIS A 28 -5.32 10.44 -8.41
C HIS A 28 -4.47 11.66 -8.79
N ARG A 29 -3.52 12.07 -7.94
CA ARG A 29 -2.65 13.23 -8.20
C ARG A 29 -1.74 13.01 -9.40
N LEU A 30 -1.11 11.83 -9.52
CA LEU A 30 -0.19 11.52 -10.61
C LEU A 30 -0.92 11.44 -11.97
N GLU A 31 -2.12 10.86 -12.02
CA GLU A 31 -2.93 10.87 -13.24
C GLU A 31 -3.31 12.29 -13.66
N LYS A 32 -3.81 13.09 -12.71
CA LYS A 32 -4.35 14.43 -12.99
C LYS A 32 -3.27 15.47 -13.27
N GLU A 33 -2.21 15.49 -12.48
CA GLU A 33 -1.20 16.56 -12.50
C GLU A 33 0.00 16.20 -13.37
N ALA A 34 0.37 14.92 -13.42
CA ALA A 34 1.53 14.44 -14.17
C ALA A 34 1.20 13.65 -15.44
N LYS A 35 -0.10 13.40 -15.71
CA LYS A 35 -0.57 12.56 -16.84
C LYS A 35 0.10 11.18 -16.84
N ALA A 36 0.40 10.66 -15.65
CA ALA A 36 1.03 9.37 -15.50
C ALA A 36 0.10 8.25 -15.99
N GLN A 37 0.65 7.33 -16.77
CA GLN A 37 -0.07 6.12 -17.20
C GLN A 37 0.32 4.97 -16.29
N PHE A 38 -0.62 4.47 -15.49
CA PHE A 38 -0.39 3.29 -14.65
C PHE A 38 -0.25 2.04 -15.50
N THR A 39 0.79 1.24 -15.25
CA THR A 39 1.00 -0.02 -15.99
C THR A 39 0.17 -1.17 -15.43
N ASP A 40 -0.25 -1.05 -14.17
CA ASP A 40 -1.08 -2.00 -13.44
C ASP A 40 -1.67 -1.33 -12.18
N TYR A 41 -2.46 -2.04 -11.39
CA TYR A 41 -2.91 -1.63 -10.07
C TYR A 41 -1.72 -1.37 -9.11
N PRO A 42 -1.88 -0.48 -8.12
CA PRO A 42 -0.94 -0.34 -7.01
C PRO A 42 -0.66 -1.68 -6.32
N ASN A 43 0.61 -2.00 -6.08
CA ASN A 43 0.97 -3.23 -5.37
C ASN A 43 1.06 -2.96 -3.87
N LEU A 44 0.33 -3.73 -3.06
CA LEU A 44 0.47 -3.77 -1.59
C LEU A 44 1.27 -5.01 -1.19
N ILE A 45 2.51 -4.81 -0.73
CA ILE A 45 3.43 -5.88 -0.39
C ILE A 45 3.55 -6.02 1.12
N ARG A 46 3.00 -7.12 1.66
CA ARG A 46 3.14 -7.49 3.08
C ARG A 46 4.51 -8.15 3.30
N LEU A 47 5.35 -7.54 4.11
CA LEU A 47 6.69 -8.01 4.47
C LEU A 47 6.62 -8.98 5.66
N ASN A 48 7.79 -9.48 6.10
CA ASN A 48 7.91 -10.45 7.18
C ASN A 48 7.07 -10.05 8.42
N PRO A 49 6.03 -10.81 8.81
CA PRO A 49 5.16 -10.42 9.90
C PRO A 49 5.84 -10.52 11.27
N ASN A 50 7.02 -11.13 11.38
CA ASN A 50 7.72 -11.32 12.65
C ASN A 50 8.64 -10.15 13.04
N ILE A 51 8.74 -9.11 12.21
CA ILE A 51 9.59 -7.94 12.50
C ILE A 51 9.06 -7.18 13.73
N PRO A 52 9.90 -6.88 14.74
CA PRO A 52 9.47 -6.21 15.97
C PRO A 52 9.25 -4.70 15.79
N TYR A 53 9.83 -4.10 14.75
CA TYR A 53 9.77 -2.67 14.46
C TYR A 53 8.68 -2.30 13.43
N LYS A 54 7.73 -3.20 13.15
CA LYS A 54 6.69 -3.01 12.15
C LYS A 54 5.58 -2.04 12.60
N THR A 55 4.99 -1.33 11.64
CA THR A 55 3.64 -0.76 11.79
C THR A 55 2.60 -1.89 11.70
N ARG A 56 1.30 -1.57 11.84
CA ARG A 56 0.26 -2.60 11.83
C ARG A 56 0.22 -3.30 10.46
N GLY A 57 0.64 -4.56 10.46
CA GLY A 57 0.60 -5.43 9.28
C GLY A 57 1.77 -5.30 8.30
N ASN A 58 2.80 -4.50 8.61
CA ASN A 58 4.10 -4.48 7.88
C ASN A 58 3.95 -4.44 6.35
N GLY A 59 3.22 -3.46 5.81
CA GLY A 59 2.86 -3.40 4.39
C GLY A 59 3.42 -2.15 3.70
N ALA A 60 4.17 -2.36 2.62
CA ALA A 60 4.70 -1.33 1.74
C ALA A 60 3.92 -1.23 0.43
N VAL A 61 3.96 -0.08 -0.25
CA VAL A 61 3.23 0.15 -1.51
C VAL A 61 4.20 0.42 -2.65
N CYS A 62 3.89 -0.11 -3.84
CA CYS A 62 4.55 0.25 -5.09
C CYS A 62 3.55 0.73 -6.15
N LEU A 63 3.87 1.85 -6.80
CA LEU A 63 3.20 2.35 -7.98
C LEU A 63 4.11 2.19 -9.20
N ARG A 64 3.56 1.69 -10.30
CA ARG A 64 4.30 1.48 -11.55
C ARG A 64 3.65 2.28 -12.65
N ILE A 65 4.40 3.24 -13.20
CA ILE A 65 3.87 4.22 -14.13
C ILE A 65 4.78 4.41 -15.35
N LYS A 66 4.18 4.91 -16.43
CA LYS A 66 4.86 5.47 -17.60
C LYS A 66 4.60 6.97 -17.65
N ILE A 67 5.66 7.74 -17.84
CA ILE A 67 5.60 9.20 -17.89
C ILE A 67 6.45 9.73 -19.04
N GLU A 68 6.18 10.96 -19.47
CA GLU A 68 7.13 11.71 -20.29
C GLU A 68 8.38 12.05 -19.46
N GLU A 69 9.55 12.06 -20.07
CA GLU A 69 10.83 12.21 -19.35
C GLU A 69 10.96 13.57 -18.65
N ASN A 70 10.44 14.63 -19.28
CA ASN A 70 10.34 15.98 -18.69
C ASN A 70 9.41 16.04 -17.46
N MET A 71 8.57 15.03 -17.22
CA MET A 71 7.66 14.98 -16.07
C MET A 71 8.28 14.29 -14.85
N LEU A 72 9.46 13.69 -14.98
CA LEU A 72 10.12 12.95 -13.89
C LEU A 72 10.25 13.78 -12.61
N GLN A 73 10.80 14.99 -12.71
CA GLN A 73 11.01 15.84 -11.54
C GLN A 73 9.67 16.19 -10.87
N LYS A 74 8.66 16.56 -11.67
CA LYS A 74 7.32 16.88 -11.15
C LYS A 74 6.67 15.69 -10.44
N VAL A 75 6.85 14.48 -10.96
CA VAL A 75 6.35 13.25 -10.32
C VAL A 75 7.04 13.03 -8.98
N GLU A 76 8.36 13.20 -8.92
CA GLU A 76 9.11 13.07 -7.67
C GLU A 76 8.63 14.12 -6.64
N GLU A 77 8.43 15.37 -7.05
CA GLU A 77 7.89 16.45 -6.22
C GLU A 77 6.50 16.10 -5.68
N ILE A 78 5.55 15.69 -6.53
CA ILE A 78 4.21 15.28 -6.11
C ILE A 78 4.27 14.15 -5.07
N VAL A 79 5.12 13.15 -5.28
CA VAL A 79 5.25 12.01 -4.37
C VAL A 79 5.83 12.42 -3.02
N ILE A 80 6.86 13.26 -3.04
CA ILE A 80 7.51 13.78 -1.83
C ILE A 80 6.50 14.62 -1.03
N GLU A 81 5.83 15.57 -1.67
CA GLU A 81 4.82 16.43 -1.04
C GLU A 81 3.70 15.62 -0.40
N GLU A 82 3.13 14.66 -1.14
CA GLU A 82 2.02 13.84 -0.64
C GLU A 82 2.43 13.02 0.58
N ILE A 83 3.65 12.48 0.59
CA ILE A 83 4.18 11.72 1.74
C ILE A 83 4.47 12.65 2.92
N GLU A 84 5.01 13.85 2.69
CA GLU A 84 5.26 14.82 3.76
C GLU A 84 3.98 15.32 4.42
N GLU A 85 2.94 15.58 3.64
CA GLU A 85 1.65 16.08 4.12
C GLU A 85 0.85 15.03 4.90
N ASN A 86 0.98 13.75 4.56
CA ASN A 86 0.10 12.69 5.08
C ASN A 86 0.78 11.67 5.99
N SER A 87 2.11 11.68 6.10
CA SER A 87 2.81 10.78 7.03
C SER A 87 2.71 11.29 8.47
N ASP A 88 2.63 10.38 9.44
CA ASP A 88 2.69 10.73 10.86
C ASP A 88 4.14 11.05 11.29
N LEU A 89 4.69 12.15 10.78
CA LEU A 89 6.05 12.58 11.08
C LEU A 89 6.24 12.99 12.54
N LYS A 90 5.16 13.21 13.31
CA LYS A 90 5.24 13.49 14.76
C LYS A 90 5.50 12.22 15.57
N CYS A 91 5.07 11.05 15.09
CA CYS A 91 5.32 9.79 15.77
C CYS A 91 6.80 9.39 15.73
N GLU A 92 7.43 9.13 16.88
CA GLU A 92 8.86 8.76 16.93
C GLU A 92 9.21 7.47 16.17
N LYS A 93 8.23 6.57 16.02
CA LYS A 93 8.41 5.24 15.41
C LYS A 93 8.21 5.21 13.90
N THR A 94 7.65 6.27 13.31
CA THR A 94 7.37 6.37 11.88
C THR A 94 8.59 6.95 11.16
N HIS A 95 9.25 6.16 10.32
CA HIS A 95 10.46 6.54 9.58
C HIS A 95 10.29 6.37 8.06
N PRO A 96 9.49 7.24 7.41
CA PRO A 96 9.13 7.06 6.01
C PRO A 96 10.33 6.96 5.08
N GLY A 97 10.20 6.12 4.06
CA GLY A 97 11.17 5.99 2.98
C GLY A 97 10.48 5.92 1.64
N ILE A 98 11.02 6.63 0.66
CA ILE A 98 10.57 6.68 -0.73
C ILE A 98 11.72 6.20 -1.60
N VAL A 99 11.41 5.40 -2.61
CA VAL A 99 12.38 4.89 -3.57
C VAL A 99 11.82 5.07 -4.98
N PHE A 100 12.61 5.66 -5.85
CA PHE A 100 12.33 5.82 -7.27
C PHE A 100 13.32 4.98 -8.06
N LEU A 101 12.80 4.10 -8.93
CA LEU A 101 13.59 3.27 -9.82
C LEU A 101 13.08 3.43 -11.25
N GLN A 102 13.92 4.00 -12.11
CA GLN A 102 13.63 4.09 -13.55
C GLN A 102 13.90 2.76 -14.24
N GLY A 103 13.05 2.42 -15.22
CA GLY A 103 13.20 1.23 -16.05
C GLY A 103 12.70 -0.06 -15.39
N PRO A 104 13.15 -1.23 -15.89
CA PRO A 104 12.72 -2.53 -15.38
C PRO A 104 13.31 -2.83 -14.00
N VAL A 105 12.62 -3.69 -13.25
CA VAL A 105 13.08 -4.15 -11.92
C VAL A 105 14.27 -5.11 -12.10
N PRO A 106 15.47 -4.79 -11.56
CA PRO A 106 16.64 -5.64 -11.72
C PRO A 106 16.55 -6.89 -10.82
N PRO A 107 17.15 -8.03 -11.22
CA PRO A 107 17.08 -9.28 -10.45
C PRO A 107 17.56 -9.15 -9.00
N GLN A 108 18.57 -8.31 -8.74
CA GLN A 108 19.09 -8.07 -7.39
C GLN A 108 18.01 -7.49 -6.46
N LEU A 109 17.08 -6.69 -6.99
CA LEU A 109 15.99 -6.11 -6.22
C LEU A 109 14.86 -7.14 -5.99
N LYS A 110 14.64 -8.06 -6.94
CA LYS A 110 13.74 -9.21 -6.74
C LYS A 110 14.22 -10.10 -5.60
N THR A 111 15.51 -10.47 -5.58
CA THR A 111 16.11 -11.25 -4.49
C THR A 111 16.05 -10.50 -3.15
N PHE A 112 16.25 -9.19 -3.16
CA PHE A 112 16.09 -8.37 -1.95
C PHE A 112 14.64 -8.42 -1.43
N ALA A 113 13.66 -8.32 -2.32
CA ALA A 113 12.24 -8.39 -1.95
C ALA A 113 11.87 -9.76 -1.37
N GLU A 114 12.28 -10.87 -1.99
CA GLU A 114 12.07 -12.22 -1.47
C GLU A 114 12.64 -12.37 -0.05
N LYS A 115 13.85 -11.88 0.18
CA LYS A 115 14.47 -11.87 1.51
C LYS A 115 13.66 -11.03 2.51
N ALA A 116 13.08 -9.90 2.09
CA ALA A 116 12.29 -9.03 2.96
C ALA A 116 10.97 -9.68 3.44
N LEU A 117 10.48 -10.70 2.73
CA LEU A 117 9.29 -11.46 3.12
C LEU A 117 9.57 -12.44 4.27
N THR A 118 10.79 -12.95 4.39
CA THR A 118 11.11 -14.06 5.30
C THR A 118 12.19 -13.77 6.33
N ASP A 119 13.01 -12.73 6.14
CA ASP A 119 14.21 -12.46 6.95
C ASP A 119 14.21 -11.01 7.52
N VAL A 120 15.18 -10.71 8.37
CA VAL A 120 15.43 -9.39 8.94
C VAL A 120 16.48 -8.68 8.09
N ILE A 121 16.08 -7.61 7.40
CA ILE A 121 16.99 -6.79 6.60
C ILE A 121 17.46 -5.57 7.39
N THR A 122 18.76 -5.28 7.31
CA THR A 122 19.34 -4.08 7.94
C THR A 122 19.24 -2.86 7.01
N LEU A 123 19.17 -1.67 7.59
CA LEU A 123 19.19 -0.42 6.82
C LEU A 123 20.45 -0.29 5.94
N LYS A 124 21.61 -0.75 6.45
CA LYS A 124 22.87 -0.75 5.70
C LYS A 124 22.79 -1.61 4.44
N GLU A 125 22.14 -2.76 4.53
CA GLU A 125 21.90 -3.65 3.39
C GLU A 125 20.95 -3.01 2.37
N ALA A 126 19.89 -2.34 2.83
CA ALA A 126 18.96 -1.62 1.97
C ALA A 126 19.64 -0.48 1.21
N ILE A 127 20.42 0.37 1.89
CA ILE A 127 21.20 1.45 1.25
C ILE A 127 22.17 0.89 0.21
N LYS A 128 22.90 -0.19 0.55
CA LYS A 128 23.81 -0.86 -0.38
C LYS A 128 23.07 -1.37 -1.61
N THR A 129 21.86 -1.90 -1.44
CA THR A 129 21.03 -2.40 -2.54
C THR A 129 20.54 -1.27 -3.43
N ALA A 130 19.99 -0.19 -2.85
CA ALA A 130 19.56 1.01 -3.59
C ALA A 130 20.68 1.57 -4.48
N ASN A 131 21.89 1.74 -3.92
CA ASN A 131 23.04 2.24 -4.66
C ASN A 131 23.44 1.30 -5.82
N LYS A 132 23.40 -0.02 -5.61
CA LYS A 132 23.73 -1.00 -6.65
C LYS A 132 22.78 -0.97 -7.85
N VAL A 133 21.51 -0.64 -7.60
CA VAL A 133 20.47 -0.59 -8.64
C VAL A 133 20.24 0.83 -9.17
N ASN A 134 21.05 1.81 -8.74
CA ASN A 134 20.89 3.23 -9.05
C ASN A 134 19.48 3.77 -8.73
N ALA A 135 18.85 3.27 -7.66
CA ALA A 135 17.58 3.81 -7.21
C ALA A 135 17.80 5.11 -6.43
N LYS A 136 16.98 6.13 -6.72
CA LYS A 136 16.96 7.37 -5.95
C LYS A 136 16.13 7.15 -4.68
N THR A 137 16.68 7.52 -3.53
CA THR A 137 16.01 7.33 -2.23
C THR A 137 15.77 8.68 -1.55
N VAL A 138 14.57 8.85 -0.97
CA VAL A 138 14.25 9.97 -0.08
C VAL A 138 13.88 9.36 1.28
N THR A 139 14.46 9.89 2.36
CA THR A 139 14.31 9.30 3.70
C THR A 139 13.99 10.36 4.73
N TYR A 140 13.10 10.02 5.65
CA TYR A 140 12.76 10.84 6.80
C TYR A 140 13.23 10.17 8.09
N LYS A 141 13.74 10.97 9.04
CA LYS A 141 14.28 10.50 10.32
C LYS A 141 15.35 9.41 10.11
N LYS A 142 15.11 8.18 10.61
CA LYS A 142 16.03 7.04 10.48
C LYS A 142 15.91 6.32 9.13
N GLY A 143 14.94 6.69 8.28
CA GLY A 143 14.80 6.19 6.93
C GLY A 143 14.57 4.68 6.79
N ARG A 144 13.97 4.02 7.79
CA ARG A 144 13.76 2.56 7.75
C ARG A 144 12.77 2.12 6.67
N GLY A 145 11.83 2.98 6.29
CA GLY A 145 10.87 2.72 5.22
C GLY A 145 11.50 2.39 3.86
N ILE A 146 12.79 2.69 3.63
CA ILE A 146 13.45 2.28 2.37
C ILE A 146 13.52 0.76 2.22
N ILE A 147 13.53 0.01 3.32
CA ILE A 147 13.54 -1.45 3.28
C ILE A 147 12.25 -1.93 2.60
N GLY A 148 11.10 -1.45 3.07
CA GLY A 148 9.82 -1.80 2.49
C GLY A 148 9.61 -1.22 1.10
N ALA A 149 10.03 0.03 0.86
CA ALA A 149 9.96 0.65 -0.46
C ALA A 149 10.75 -0.14 -1.54
N LEU A 150 11.99 -0.56 -1.22
CA LEU A 150 12.78 -1.42 -2.11
C LEU A 150 12.13 -2.78 -2.32
N ALA A 151 11.64 -3.40 -1.25
CA ALA A 151 10.95 -4.68 -1.32
C ALA A 151 9.66 -4.59 -2.15
N ALA A 152 8.91 -3.49 -2.03
CA ALA A 152 7.69 -3.25 -2.80
C ALA A 152 7.97 -3.11 -4.29
N ILE A 153 9.06 -2.42 -4.68
CA ILE A 153 9.49 -2.33 -6.07
C ILE A 153 9.97 -3.71 -6.58
N GLY A 154 10.72 -4.43 -5.75
CA GLY A 154 11.30 -5.72 -6.12
C GLY A 154 10.30 -6.85 -6.27
N ASN A 155 9.22 -6.84 -5.49
CA ASN A 155 8.15 -7.81 -5.61
C ASN A 155 7.18 -7.40 -6.74
N THR A 156 7.30 -8.07 -7.89
CA THR A 156 6.51 -7.77 -9.09
C THR A 156 5.20 -8.55 -9.18
N LEU A 157 4.86 -9.36 -8.16
CA LEU A 157 3.65 -10.20 -8.14
C LEU A 157 3.51 -11.12 -9.37
N GLU A 158 4.63 -11.54 -9.95
CA GLU A 158 4.67 -12.50 -11.08
C GLU A 158 4.23 -13.91 -10.68
N ASN A 159 4.23 -14.21 -9.38
CA ASN A 159 3.77 -15.46 -8.80
C ASN A 159 2.32 -15.32 -8.28
N ASP A 160 1.95 -16.17 -7.33
CA ASP A 160 0.66 -16.10 -6.64
C ASP A 160 0.44 -14.75 -5.94
N HIS A 161 -0.75 -14.19 -6.13
CA HIS A 161 -1.17 -12.90 -5.59
C HIS A 161 -2.69 -12.83 -5.53
N THR A 162 -3.20 -11.91 -4.73
CA THR A 162 -4.64 -11.67 -4.58
C THR A 162 -4.93 -10.19 -4.76
N TYR A 163 -6.19 -9.86 -4.97
CA TYR A 163 -6.68 -8.49 -5.08
C TYR A 163 -7.30 -8.06 -3.76
N GLU A 164 -7.04 -6.83 -3.34
CA GLU A 164 -7.65 -6.22 -2.15
C GLU A 164 -8.24 -4.87 -2.56
N LEU A 165 -9.57 -4.76 -2.56
CA LEU A 165 -10.27 -3.49 -2.76
C LEU A 165 -10.40 -2.79 -1.41
N LEU A 166 -9.75 -1.64 -1.28
CA LEU A 166 -9.81 -0.80 -0.09
C LEU A 166 -10.74 0.39 -0.34
N THR A 167 -11.61 0.65 0.63
CA THR A 167 -12.40 1.88 0.71
C THR A 167 -11.88 2.75 1.84
N TYR A 168 -11.97 4.07 1.67
CA TYR A 168 -11.45 5.04 2.63
C TYR A 168 -12.55 5.98 3.08
N ARG A 169 -12.50 6.35 4.35
CA ARG A 169 -13.43 7.25 5.03
C ARG A 169 -13.04 8.69 4.77
N THR A 170 -14.02 9.58 4.75
CA THR A 170 -13.74 11.02 4.80
C THR A 170 -13.06 11.39 6.13
N PRO A 171 -12.18 12.41 6.16
CA PRO A 171 -11.42 12.78 7.35
C PRO A 171 -12.27 13.05 8.59
N GLU A 172 -13.50 13.55 8.42
CA GLU A 172 -14.42 13.87 9.51
C GLU A 172 -14.86 12.62 10.30
N HIS A 173 -14.79 11.45 9.68
CA HIS A 173 -15.19 10.19 10.29
C HIS A 173 -14.04 9.42 10.93
N TRP A 174 -12.78 9.86 10.78
CA TRP A 174 -11.64 9.14 11.34
C TRP A 174 -11.72 9.04 12.87
N GLY A 175 -11.35 7.88 13.41
CA GLY A 175 -11.46 7.61 14.87
C GLY A 175 -12.86 7.29 15.38
N THR A 176 -13.92 7.57 14.62
CA THR A 176 -15.30 7.21 15.00
C THR A 176 -15.61 5.74 14.65
N PRO A 177 -16.63 5.12 15.28
CA PRO A 177 -17.09 3.78 14.88
C PRO A 177 -17.48 3.74 13.40
N ARG A 178 -17.10 2.65 12.70
CA ARG A 178 -17.48 2.42 11.30
C ARG A 178 -18.94 1.98 11.23
N THR A 179 -19.68 2.50 10.26
CA THR A 179 -21.09 2.16 10.02
C THR A 179 -21.25 1.52 8.63
N VAL A 180 -21.08 0.20 8.61
CA VAL A 180 -21.26 -0.64 7.42
C VAL A 180 -22.36 -1.64 7.72
N ASP A 181 -23.31 -1.81 6.80
CA ASP A 181 -24.45 -2.68 6.98
C ASP A 181 -24.01 -4.15 7.06
N THR A 182 -24.13 -4.73 8.25
CA THR A 182 -23.65 -6.09 8.52
C THR A 182 -24.36 -7.13 7.65
N GLN A 183 -25.66 -6.96 7.38
CA GLN A 183 -26.42 -7.91 6.55
C GLN A 183 -25.96 -7.88 5.09
N SER A 184 -25.61 -6.71 4.56
CA SER A 184 -25.00 -6.58 3.24
C SER A 184 -23.66 -7.31 3.13
N ILE A 185 -22.86 -7.35 4.20
CA ILE A 185 -21.60 -8.08 4.24
C ILE A 185 -21.84 -9.60 4.22
N TYR A 186 -22.80 -10.10 5.01
CA TYR A 186 -23.21 -11.52 4.96
C TYR A 186 -23.73 -11.91 3.57
N LEU A 187 -24.52 -11.03 2.95
CA LEU A 187 -25.02 -11.24 1.59
C LEU A 187 -23.87 -11.27 0.57
N MET A 188 -22.95 -10.31 0.66
CA MET A 188 -21.76 -10.23 -0.20
C MET A 188 -20.96 -11.53 -0.08
N ASP A 189 -20.59 -11.92 1.14
CA ASP A 189 -19.79 -13.12 1.39
C ASP A 189 -20.45 -14.37 0.82
N LYS A 190 -21.76 -14.55 1.04
CA LYS A 190 -22.52 -15.67 0.47
C LYS A 190 -22.52 -15.69 -1.07
N LEU A 191 -22.58 -14.52 -1.71
CA LEU A 191 -22.70 -14.41 -3.17
C LEU A 191 -21.35 -14.49 -3.90
N THR A 192 -20.25 -14.15 -3.23
CA THR A 192 -18.93 -14.06 -3.85
C THR A 192 -17.93 -15.09 -3.33
N HIS A 193 -18.27 -15.87 -2.29
CA HIS A 193 -17.48 -17.02 -1.87
C HIS A 193 -17.48 -18.13 -2.94
N PRO A 194 -16.34 -18.82 -3.22
CA PRO A 194 -15.02 -18.68 -2.57
C PRO A 194 -14.09 -17.65 -3.23
N GLU A 195 -14.53 -16.98 -4.29
CA GLU A 195 -13.69 -16.02 -5.04
C GLU A 195 -13.32 -14.78 -4.22
N THR A 196 -14.14 -14.42 -3.22
CA THR A 196 -13.72 -13.57 -2.10
C THR A 196 -13.57 -14.38 -0.83
N PHE A 197 -12.63 -14.00 0.03
CA PHE A 197 -12.29 -14.76 1.22
C PHE A 197 -11.89 -13.88 2.40
N ASN A 198 -11.85 -14.48 3.60
CA ASN A 198 -11.55 -13.79 4.86
C ASN A 198 -12.46 -12.58 5.12
N ASN A 199 -13.73 -12.64 4.67
CA ASN A 199 -14.67 -11.55 4.90
C ASN A 199 -15.28 -11.60 6.30
N ILE A 200 -15.59 -12.81 6.76
CA ILE A 200 -16.30 -13.12 8.00
C ILE A 200 -15.62 -14.32 8.66
N ASP A 201 -15.47 -14.27 9.98
CA ASP A 201 -15.22 -15.44 10.80
C ASP A 201 -16.57 -16.05 11.18
N HIS A 202 -16.93 -17.17 10.55
CA HIS A 202 -18.21 -17.84 10.80
C HIS A 202 -18.29 -18.52 12.16
N GLN A 203 -17.17 -18.84 12.80
CA GLN A 203 -17.17 -19.44 14.14
C GLN A 203 -17.55 -18.38 15.18
N GLU A 204 -16.91 -17.21 15.09
CA GLU A 204 -17.10 -16.10 16.03
C GLU A 204 -18.17 -15.09 15.57
N GLN A 205 -18.81 -15.32 14.41
CA GLN A 205 -19.75 -14.41 13.74
C GLN A 205 -19.20 -12.97 13.63
N ARG A 206 -17.89 -12.87 13.36
CA ARG A 206 -17.14 -11.61 13.40
C ARG A 206 -16.83 -11.13 11.98
N ILE A 207 -17.18 -9.88 11.70
CA ILE A 207 -16.78 -9.20 10.46
C ILE A 207 -15.26 -8.93 10.48
N LEU A 208 -14.57 -9.34 9.42
CA LEU A 208 -13.11 -9.22 9.26
C LEU A 208 -12.71 -8.08 8.32
N ILE A 209 -13.55 -7.73 7.34
CA ILE A 209 -13.23 -6.69 6.34
C ILE A 209 -13.13 -5.28 6.90
N THR A 210 -13.72 -5.02 8.07
CA THR A 210 -13.72 -3.68 8.70
C THR A 210 -12.58 -3.57 9.73
N PRO A 211 -11.55 -2.74 9.50
CA PRO A 211 -10.49 -2.55 10.48
C PRO A 211 -10.99 -1.85 11.75
N ARG A 212 -10.21 -1.96 12.82
CA ARG A 212 -10.49 -1.32 14.12
C ARG A 212 -9.52 -0.17 14.38
N GLY A 213 -10.00 0.88 15.03
CA GLY A 213 -9.20 2.04 15.43
C GLY A 213 -9.30 3.21 14.46
N PRO A 214 -8.35 4.17 14.54
CA PRO A 214 -8.45 5.48 13.89
C PRO A 214 -8.04 5.50 12.41
N ASP A 215 -7.64 4.35 11.86
CA ASP A 215 -7.24 4.19 10.45
C ASP A 215 -8.31 4.74 9.47
N PRO A 216 -7.90 5.44 8.38
CA PRO A 216 -8.78 5.90 7.31
C PRO A 216 -9.54 4.80 6.56
N VAL A 217 -9.12 3.53 6.59
CA VAL A 217 -9.80 2.47 5.83
C VAL A 217 -11.21 2.21 6.39
N LEU A 218 -12.24 2.24 5.54
CA LEU A 218 -13.61 1.89 5.92
C LEU A 218 -13.77 0.37 5.95
N TYR A 219 -13.50 -0.30 4.83
CA TYR A 219 -13.38 -1.75 4.74
C TYR A 219 -12.42 -2.16 3.60
N GLY A 220 -11.92 -3.39 3.68
CA GLY A 220 -11.09 -4.03 2.66
C GLY A 220 -11.64 -5.41 2.27
N ILE A 221 -11.91 -5.64 0.98
CA ILE A 221 -12.41 -6.93 0.46
C ILE A 221 -11.29 -7.62 -0.31
N ARG A 222 -11.01 -8.87 0.02
CA ARG A 222 -10.00 -9.69 -0.66
C ARG A 222 -10.63 -10.70 -1.59
N GLY A 223 -10.01 -10.94 -2.73
CA GLY A 223 -10.44 -11.95 -3.68
C GLY A 223 -9.41 -12.28 -4.74
N GLU A 224 -9.77 -13.25 -5.58
CA GLU A 224 -8.89 -13.82 -6.60
C GLU A 224 -8.79 -12.97 -7.88
N THR A 225 -9.78 -12.10 -8.14
CA THR A 225 -9.85 -11.28 -9.36
C THR A 225 -10.23 -9.83 -9.07
N PRO A 226 -9.82 -8.87 -9.92
CA PRO A 226 -10.26 -7.49 -9.78
C PRO A 226 -11.78 -7.33 -10.01
N GLU A 227 -12.37 -8.18 -10.85
CA GLU A 227 -13.81 -8.18 -11.11
C GLU A 227 -14.62 -8.60 -9.89
N ILE A 228 -14.20 -9.66 -9.18
CA ILE A 228 -14.96 -10.16 -8.02
C ILE A 228 -14.92 -9.17 -6.86
N VAL A 229 -13.76 -8.56 -6.56
CA VAL A 229 -13.68 -7.56 -5.48
C VAL A 229 -14.50 -6.32 -5.80
N LYS A 230 -14.60 -5.94 -7.09
CA LYS A 230 -15.47 -4.85 -7.54
C LYS A 230 -16.96 -5.21 -7.48
N LEU A 231 -17.33 -6.46 -7.78
CA LEU A 231 -18.69 -6.94 -7.61
C LEU A 231 -19.08 -6.94 -6.12
N ALA A 232 -18.23 -7.50 -5.27
CA ALA A 232 -18.40 -7.55 -3.82
C ALA A 232 -18.60 -6.15 -3.23
N HIS A 233 -17.76 -5.19 -3.63
CA HIS A 233 -17.90 -3.79 -3.23
C HIS A 233 -19.28 -3.19 -3.55
N LYS A 234 -19.88 -3.52 -4.69
CA LYS A 234 -21.23 -3.03 -5.06
C LYS A 234 -22.35 -3.61 -4.20
N ILE A 235 -22.11 -4.73 -3.53
CA ILE A 235 -23.10 -5.39 -2.66
C ILE A 235 -23.03 -4.80 -1.24
N VAL A 236 -21.83 -4.45 -0.77
CA VAL A 236 -21.63 -3.87 0.57
C VAL A 236 -22.25 -2.47 0.66
N VAL A 237 -23.11 -2.26 1.65
CA VAL A 237 -23.75 -0.98 1.91
C VAL A 237 -23.00 -0.26 3.05
N SER A 238 -22.51 0.94 2.76
CA SER A 238 -21.97 1.87 3.76
C SER A 238 -23.01 2.92 4.10
N TYR A 239 -23.11 3.27 5.39
CA TYR A 239 -23.89 4.43 5.85
C TYR A 239 -23.02 5.69 6.02
N GLU A 240 -21.71 5.56 5.80
CA GLU A 240 -20.76 6.67 5.67
C GLU A 240 -20.49 6.98 4.19
N PRO A 241 -20.23 8.25 3.86
CA PRO A 241 -19.89 8.69 2.51
C PRO A 241 -18.59 8.06 1.97
#